data_AF-A0A444I3B9-F1
#
_entry.id   AF-A0A444I3B9-F1
#
_cell.length_a   1.000
_cell.length_b   1.000
_cell.length_c   1.000
_cell.angle_alpha   90.00
_cell.angle_beta   90.00
_cell.angle_gamma   90.00
#
_symmetry.space_group_name_H-M   'P 1'
#
loop_
_entity.id
_entity.type
_entity.pdbx_description
1 polymer ?
#
loop_
_entity_poly.entity_id
_entity_poly.type
_entity_poly.pdbx_seq_one_letter_code
_entity_poly.pdbx_strand_id
1 'polypeptide(L)'
;METLSSDGSLSLYFDLKKGEKADLEVVAQAAIDWVAALRAVAQEIDPDTSIRVEIVDAIEGSLSLNTVLDFLEAQAAKFDDGASQHWRLKKIAVALAVFVVFTGAPTYDFYFGDDTKELSAEDRKRIDELIELTKNKPAVEEKKREFFKALERDPSIKGVGVTEKRGRIPAVIIPSTEFAERSGLWQIYTEEEPRKRISHQIIKVQLITPTLVHRARAWRFQAPGMPEFSAIMRDEKFLSALKENHLEEHLRIGIPMTLRLQIEERNEGGIWVPKRRVVTEVISPKPI
;
A
#
# COMPACT_ATOMS: atom_id res chain seq x y z
N MET A 1 -16.80 11.78 -20.29
CA MET A 1 -17.34 12.61 -19.19
C MET A 1 -16.90 11.93 -17.91
N GLU A 2 -15.67 12.20 -17.48
CA GLU A 2 -15.06 11.58 -16.28
C GLU A 2 -15.39 12.44 -15.07
N THR A 3 -16.18 11.90 -14.15
CA THR A 3 -16.35 12.47 -12.82
C THR A 3 -15.13 12.09 -11.98
N LEU A 4 -14.13 12.97 -11.99
CA LEU A 4 -13.07 13.01 -10.99
C LEU A 4 -13.68 13.45 -9.65
N SER A 5 -14.22 12.49 -8.90
CA SER A 5 -14.68 12.70 -7.53
C SER A 5 -13.78 11.88 -6.60
N SER A 6 -12.95 12.55 -5.81
CA SER A 6 -12.22 11.96 -4.68
C SER A 6 -13.18 11.63 -3.53
N ASP A 7 -14.14 10.72 -3.78
CA ASP A 7 -15.34 10.53 -2.95
C ASP A 7 -15.15 9.60 -1.73
N GLY A 8 -13.95 9.56 -1.14
CA GLY A 8 -13.68 8.64 -0.01
C GLY A 8 -13.67 7.17 -0.40
N SER A 9 -13.38 6.87 -1.67
CA SER A 9 -13.24 5.50 -2.15
C SER A 9 -11.96 4.85 -1.64
N LEU A 10 -12.06 3.57 -1.26
CA LEU A 10 -10.97 2.72 -0.85
C LEU A 10 -11.08 1.36 -1.51
N SER A 11 -9.97 0.77 -1.91
CA SER A 11 -9.91 -0.57 -2.45
C SER A 11 -9.10 -1.46 -1.54
N LEU A 12 -9.71 -2.53 -1.04
CA LEU A 12 -8.98 -3.66 -0.45
C LEU A 12 -8.52 -4.56 -1.60
N TYR A 13 -7.20 -4.66 -1.78
CA TYR A 13 -6.56 -5.33 -2.91
C TYR A 13 -5.96 -6.66 -2.46
N PHE A 14 -6.33 -7.74 -3.15
CA PHE A 14 -5.75 -9.07 -2.97
C PHE A 14 -4.86 -9.38 -4.17
N ASP A 15 -3.56 -9.52 -3.90
CA ASP A 15 -2.59 -9.94 -4.91
C ASP A 15 -2.64 -11.46 -5.06
N LEU A 16 -3.00 -11.93 -6.25
CA LEU A 16 -3.18 -13.37 -6.52
C LEU A 16 -1.99 -13.97 -7.27
N LYS A 17 -1.77 -15.26 -7.08
CA LYS A 17 -0.90 -16.06 -7.94
C LYS A 17 -1.44 -16.06 -9.38
N LYS A 18 -0.53 -16.10 -10.35
CA LYS A 18 -0.89 -15.98 -11.77
C LYS A 18 -1.80 -17.14 -12.20
N GLY A 19 -3.02 -16.81 -12.64
CA GLY A 19 -3.98 -17.79 -13.14
C GLY A 19 -4.79 -18.50 -12.05
N GLU A 20 -4.58 -18.14 -10.78
CA GLU A 20 -5.39 -18.65 -9.67
C GLU A 20 -6.53 -17.69 -9.34
N LYS A 21 -7.56 -18.21 -8.66
CA LYS A 21 -8.72 -17.45 -8.16
C LYS A 21 -8.74 -17.56 -6.64
N ALA A 22 -9.11 -16.47 -5.99
CA ALA A 22 -9.29 -16.45 -4.55
C ALA A 22 -10.54 -17.25 -4.15
N ASP A 23 -10.48 -17.87 -2.98
CA ASP A 23 -11.63 -18.45 -2.31
C ASP A 23 -12.55 -17.31 -1.84
N LEU A 24 -13.82 -17.38 -2.27
CA LEU A 24 -14.83 -16.37 -1.95
C LEU A 24 -15.09 -16.28 -0.44
N GLU A 25 -15.11 -17.41 0.26
CA GLU A 25 -15.37 -17.43 1.71
C GLU A 25 -14.22 -16.76 2.46
N VAL A 26 -12.98 -17.02 2.03
CA VAL A 26 -11.79 -16.39 2.63
C VAL A 26 -11.78 -14.88 2.37
N VAL A 27 -12.04 -14.45 1.14
CA VAL A 27 -12.07 -13.02 0.81
C VAL A 27 -13.21 -12.30 1.55
N ALA A 28 -14.41 -12.90 1.58
CA ALA A 28 -15.55 -12.31 2.28
C ALA A 28 -15.26 -12.18 3.79
N GLN A 29 -14.69 -13.21 4.40
CA GLN A 29 -14.30 -13.17 5.80
C GLN A 29 -13.22 -12.10 6.05
N ALA A 30 -12.18 -12.04 5.21
CA ALA A 30 -11.15 -11.01 5.31
C ALA A 30 -11.73 -9.59 5.17
N ALA A 31 -12.69 -9.39 4.27
CA ALA A 31 -13.36 -8.10 4.15
C ALA A 31 -14.18 -7.74 5.40
N ILE A 32 -14.89 -8.71 6.00
CA ILE A 32 -15.62 -8.54 7.25
C ILE A 32 -14.67 -8.17 8.40
N ASP A 33 -13.56 -8.91 8.54
CA ASP A 33 -12.58 -8.70 9.60
C ASP A 33 -11.86 -7.35 9.44
N TRP A 34 -11.57 -6.95 8.20
CA TRP A 34 -11.06 -5.62 7.90
C TRP A 34 -12.02 -4.52 8.36
N VAL A 35 -13.31 -4.63 8.02
CA VAL A 35 -14.35 -3.67 8.47
C VAL A 35 -14.49 -3.67 10.00
N ALA A 36 -14.39 -4.83 10.65
CA ALA A 36 -14.42 -4.92 12.11
C ALA A 36 -13.23 -4.17 12.74
N ALA A 37 -12.04 -4.28 12.16
CA ALA A 37 -10.86 -3.56 12.61
C ALA A 37 -10.98 -2.04 12.40
N LEU A 38 -11.58 -1.59 11.29
CA LEU A 38 -11.91 -0.17 11.09
C LEU A 38 -12.82 0.36 12.19
N ARG A 39 -13.88 -0.38 12.52
CA ARG A 39 -14.82 -0.02 13.58
C ARG A 39 -14.16 0.03 14.94
N ALA A 40 -13.29 -0.93 15.25
CA ALA A 40 -12.52 -0.93 16.49
C ALA A 40 -11.63 0.33 16.60
N VAL A 41 -10.98 0.74 15.52
CA VAL A 41 -10.20 1.99 15.49
C VAL A 41 -11.09 3.21 15.72
N ALA A 42 -12.24 3.32 15.06
CA ALA A 42 -13.15 4.44 15.30
C ALA A 42 -13.66 4.50 16.74
N GLN A 43 -14.06 3.37 17.31
CA GLN A 43 -14.59 3.30 18.68
C GLN A 43 -13.56 3.66 19.75
N GLU A 44 -12.27 3.43 19.49
CA GLU A 44 -11.18 3.88 20.36
C GLU A 44 -10.94 5.40 20.28
N ILE A 45 -11.30 6.03 19.16
CA ILE A 45 -11.18 7.48 18.95
C ILE A 45 -12.40 8.20 19.53
N ASP A 46 -13.59 7.73 19.16
CA ASP A 46 -14.89 8.21 19.62
C ASP A 46 -15.87 7.04 19.73
N PRO A 47 -16.29 6.64 20.94
CA PRO A 47 -17.21 5.54 21.16
C PRO A 47 -18.56 5.68 20.46
N ASP A 48 -19.00 6.91 20.17
CA ASP A 48 -20.29 7.20 19.53
C ASP A 48 -20.20 7.22 17.99
N THR A 49 -19.00 7.05 17.44
CA THR A 49 -18.79 7.02 15.98
C THR A 49 -19.27 5.71 15.38
N SER A 50 -20.00 5.80 14.26
CA SER A 50 -20.41 4.64 13.47
C SER A 50 -19.80 4.67 12.07
N ILE A 51 -19.20 3.56 11.65
CA ILE A 51 -18.65 3.39 10.29
C ILE A 51 -19.56 2.49 9.46
N ARG A 52 -19.96 3.00 8.29
CA ARG A 52 -20.56 2.21 7.22
C ARG A 52 -19.55 2.04 6.09
N VAL A 53 -19.37 0.79 5.66
CA VAL A 53 -18.50 0.43 4.54
C VAL A 53 -19.36 -0.29 3.51
N GLU A 54 -19.43 0.26 2.30
CA GLU A 54 -20.25 -0.29 1.22
C GLU A 54 -19.36 -0.81 0.09
N ILE A 55 -19.66 -2.01 -0.42
CA ILE A 55 -18.98 -2.55 -1.61
C ILE A 55 -19.60 -1.88 -2.84
N VAL A 56 -18.76 -1.34 -3.70
CA VAL A 56 -19.19 -0.70 -4.96
C VAL A 56 -19.08 -1.67 -6.13
N ASP A 57 -17.90 -2.28 -6.32
CA ASP A 57 -17.64 -3.23 -7.38
C ASP A 57 -16.42 -4.12 -7.04
N ALA A 58 -16.19 -5.15 -7.86
CA ALA A 58 -15.01 -6.00 -7.82
C ALA A 58 -14.42 -6.17 -9.22
N ILE A 59 -13.10 -5.99 -9.37
CA ILE A 59 -12.40 -6.04 -10.68
C ILE A 59 -11.60 -7.35 -10.82
N GLU A 60 -11.65 -7.97 -12.00
CA GLU A 60 -10.93 -9.20 -12.34
C GLU A 60 -9.47 -8.92 -12.80
N GLY A 61 -8.50 -9.68 -12.29
CA GLY A 61 -7.05 -9.53 -12.56
C GLY A 61 -6.18 -9.43 -11.29
N SER A 62 -6.83 -9.09 -10.18
CA SER A 62 -6.37 -9.04 -8.80
C SER A 62 -7.60 -8.60 -8.03
N LEU A 63 -8.19 -9.45 -7.19
CA LEU A 63 -9.49 -9.16 -6.61
C LEU A 63 -9.38 -7.86 -5.82
N SER A 64 -10.08 -6.82 -6.29
CA SER A 64 -10.05 -5.49 -5.69
C SER A 64 -11.46 -5.19 -5.24
N LEU A 65 -11.70 -5.19 -3.93
CA LEU A 65 -12.99 -4.82 -3.36
C LEU A 65 -13.01 -3.30 -3.20
N ASN A 66 -13.66 -2.63 -4.14
CA ASN A 66 -13.82 -1.19 -4.08
C ASN A 66 -14.94 -0.86 -3.09
N THR A 67 -14.65 0.04 -2.16
CA THR A 67 -15.51 0.42 -1.04
C THR A 67 -15.60 1.93 -0.91
N VAL A 68 -16.66 2.40 -0.26
CA VAL A 68 -16.80 3.77 0.21
C VAL A 68 -16.93 3.74 1.73
N LEU A 69 -16.17 4.60 2.40
CA LEU A 69 -16.29 4.81 3.85
C LEU A 69 -17.20 6.00 4.13
N ASP A 70 -18.22 5.75 4.93
CA ASP A 70 -19.05 6.80 5.53
C ASP A 70 -18.86 6.77 7.05
N PHE A 71 -18.27 7.86 7.58
CA PHE A 71 -18.07 8.08 9.01
C PHE A 71 -19.22 8.94 9.51
N LEU A 72 -20.15 8.31 10.21
CA LEU A 72 -21.32 8.98 10.77
C LEU A 72 -21.02 9.28 12.25
N GLU A 73 -20.61 10.52 12.53
CA GLU A 73 -20.49 11.04 13.90
C GLU A 73 -21.89 11.43 14.42
N ALA A 74 -22.29 10.91 15.59
CA ALA A 74 -23.56 11.26 16.23
C ALA A 74 -23.69 12.77 16.59
N GLN A 75 -22.57 13.52 16.58
CA GLN A 75 -22.53 14.96 16.82
C GLN A 75 -22.51 15.81 15.53
N ALA A 76 -22.42 15.22 14.33
CA ALA A 76 -22.42 15.96 13.07
C ALA A 76 -23.74 16.69 12.77
N ALA A 77 -24.82 16.38 13.50
CA ALA A 77 -26.07 17.14 13.43
C ALA A 77 -26.06 18.49 14.20
N LYS A 78 -24.94 18.85 14.86
CA LYS A 78 -24.84 20.11 15.64
C LYS A 78 -23.91 21.18 15.05
N PHE A 79 -23.21 20.90 13.96
CA PHE A 79 -22.35 21.89 13.31
C PHE A 79 -22.64 21.89 11.80
N ASP A 80 -23.68 22.64 11.46
CA ASP A 80 -24.02 23.03 10.10
C ASP A 80 -23.02 24.11 9.67
N ASP A 81 -21.83 23.70 9.19
CA ASP A 81 -20.98 24.55 8.35
C ASP A 81 -19.91 23.74 7.61
N GLY A 82 -19.99 23.74 6.27
CA GLY A 82 -18.81 23.64 5.41
C GLY A 82 -18.48 22.26 4.84
N ALA A 83 -18.69 22.12 3.53
CA ALA A 83 -18.13 21.07 2.68
C ALA A 83 -16.59 20.89 2.83
N SER A 84 -15.90 21.89 3.40
CA SER A 84 -14.47 21.85 3.74
C SER A 84 -14.11 20.95 4.93
N GLN A 85 -15.03 20.63 5.83
CA GLN A 85 -14.73 19.77 6.99
C GLN A 85 -14.88 18.28 6.63
N HIS A 86 -15.79 17.98 5.70
CA HIS A 86 -16.13 16.63 5.26
C HIS A 86 -14.98 15.97 4.48
N TRP A 87 -14.25 16.71 3.64
CA TRP A 87 -13.12 16.12 2.90
C TRP A 87 -11.93 15.78 3.81
N ARG A 88 -11.70 16.57 4.87
CA ARG A 88 -10.63 16.30 5.86
C ARG A 88 -10.93 15.05 6.67
N LEU A 89 -12.17 14.93 7.16
CA LEU A 89 -12.66 13.73 7.85
C LEU A 89 -12.54 12.49 6.96
N LYS A 90 -12.91 12.59 5.67
CA LYS A 90 -12.72 11.50 4.70
C LYS A 90 -11.24 11.09 4.58
N LYS A 91 -10.31 12.05 4.46
CA LYS A 91 -8.88 11.74 4.37
C LYS A 91 -8.32 11.11 5.64
N ILE A 92 -8.76 11.54 6.81
CA ILE A 92 -8.41 10.91 8.10
C ILE A 92 -8.96 9.48 8.15
N ALA A 93 -10.23 9.26 7.77
CA ALA A 93 -10.83 7.94 7.73
C ALA A 93 -10.08 6.98 6.79
N VAL A 94 -9.68 7.47 5.62
CA VAL A 94 -8.84 6.70 4.68
C VAL A 94 -7.48 6.37 5.28
N ALA A 95 -6.82 7.34 5.90
CA ALA A 95 -5.52 7.14 6.56
C ALA A 95 -5.61 6.07 7.66
N LEU A 96 -6.65 6.12 8.49
CA LEU A 96 -6.93 5.10 9.50
C LEU A 96 -7.23 3.72 8.87
N ALA A 97 -7.89 3.68 7.72
CA ALA A 97 -8.20 2.43 7.05
C ALA A 97 -7.00 1.73 6.43
N VAL A 98 -6.05 2.51 5.93
CA VAL A 98 -4.72 2.03 5.55
C VAL A 98 -3.98 1.56 6.80
N PHE A 99 -4.01 2.34 7.89
CA PHE A 99 -3.34 1.99 9.15
C PHE A 99 -3.81 0.65 9.76
N VAL A 100 -5.10 0.33 9.65
CA VAL A 100 -5.62 -0.96 10.12
C VAL A 100 -4.90 -2.14 9.48
N VAL A 101 -4.56 -2.05 8.19
CA VAL A 101 -3.76 -3.08 7.51
C VAL A 101 -2.28 -2.92 7.81
N PHE A 102 -1.81 -1.67 7.99
CA PHE A 102 -0.41 -1.32 8.09
C PHE A 102 -0.06 -0.58 9.41
N THR A 103 0.79 -1.16 10.25
CA THR A 103 1.13 -0.72 11.63
C THR A 103 1.96 0.59 11.85
N GLY A 104 2.09 1.54 10.92
CA GLY A 104 3.13 2.59 11.01
C GLY A 104 2.87 3.92 10.28
N ALA A 105 3.11 5.01 11.02
CA ALA A 105 2.93 6.43 10.65
C ALA A 105 3.78 6.98 9.48
N PRO A 106 5.03 6.54 9.17
CA PRO A 106 5.81 7.18 8.10
C PRO A 106 5.41 6.75 6.69
N THR A 107 4.27 6.06 6.56
CA THR A 107 3.82 5.51 5.28
C THR A 107 2.85 6.42 4.54
N TYR A 108 2.38 7.53 5.14
CA TYR A 108 1.42 8.43 4.48
C TYR A 108 1.97 9.13 3.24
N ASP A 109 3.15 9.74 3.33
CA ASP A 109 3.83 10.33 2.16
C ASP A 109 4.07 9.28 1.05
N PHE A 110 4.20 8.01 1.45
CA PHE A 110 4.37 6.89 0.54
C PHE A 110 3.04 6.40 -0.08
N TYR A 111 1.95 6.34 0.67
CA TYR A 111 0.64 5.85 0.22
C TYR A 111 -0.14 6.88 -0.59
N PHE A 112 -0.06 8.14 -0.19
CA PHE A 112 -0.84 9.22 -0.78
C PHE A 112 -0.04 10.04 -1.80
N GLY A 113 1.29 9.91 -1.85
CA GLY A 113 2.13 10.55 -2.88
C GLY A 113 1.87 12.06 -3.00
N ASP A 114 1.72 12.58 -4.23
CA ASP A 114 1.38 13.99 -4.48
C ASP A 114 -0.02 14.40 -3.97
N ASP A 115 -0.92 13.45 -3.68
CA ASP A 115 -2.23 13.74 -3.07
C ASP A 115 -2.07 14.11 -1.56
N THR A 116 -0.88 13.93 -0.97
CA THR A 116 -0.52 14.50 0.35
C THR A 116 -0.31 16.01 0.35
N LYS A 117 -0.21 16.66 -0.83
CA LYS A 117 -0.15 18.12 -0.92
C LYS A 117 -1.45 18.77 -0.43
N GLU A 118 -2.53 17.99 -0.35
CA GLU A 118 -3.82 18.43 0.18
C GLU A 118 -3.92 18.31 1.70
N LEU A 119 -3.08 17.49 2.36
CA LEU A 119 -3.08 17.36 3.82
C LEU A 119 -2.17 18.41 4.46
N SER A 120 -2.74 19.27 5.30
CA SER A 120 -1.97 20.25 6.06
C SER A 120 -1.03 19.55 7.06
N ALA A 121 0.02 20.25 7.50
CA ALA A 121 0.90 19.73 8.55
C ALA A 121 0.15 19.40 9.85
N GLU A 122 -0.94 20.13 10.13
CA GLU A 122 -1.81 19.89 11.27
C GLU A 122 -2.62 18.59 11.12
N ASP A 123 -3.16 18.32 9.93
CA ASP A 123 -3.89 17.07 9.67
C ASP A 123 -2.97 15.86 9.80
N ARG A 124 -1.73 15.96 9.30
CA ARG A 124 -0.71 14.91 9.45
C ARG A 124 -0.42 14.62 10.92
N LYS A 125 -0.19 15.67 11.71
CA LYS A 125 0.05 15.53 13.15
C LYS A 125 -1.14 14.89 13.86
N ARG A 126 -2.37 15.28 13.50
CA ARG A 126 -3.59 14.71 14.08
C ARG A 126 -3.73 13.23 13.75
N ILE A 127 -3.45 12.84 12.51
CA ILE A 127 -3.46 11.44 12.10
C ILE A 127 -2.41 10.64 12.87
N ASP A 128 -1.20 11.16 13.05
CA ASP A 128 -0.14 10.52 13.84
C ASP A 128 -0.57 10.34 15.30
N GLU A 129 -1.19 11.36 15.90
CA GLU A 129 -1.75 11.29 17.26
C GLU A 129 -2.84 10.19 17.36
N LEU A 130 -3.75 10.09 16.39
CA LEU A 130 -4.80 9.06 16.36
C LEU A 130 -4.25 7.65 16.16
N ILE A 131 -3.20 7.48 15.36
CA ILE A 131 -2.49 6.20 15.23
C ILE A 131 -1.89 5.80 16.57
N GLU A 132 -1.13 6.69 17.21
CA GLU A 132 -0.47 6.37 18.47
C GLU A 132 -1.48 6.02 19.57
N LEU A 133 -2.65 6.65 19.55
CA LEU A 133 -3.76 6.29 20.43
C LEU A 133 -4.31 4.88 20.19
N THR A 134 -4.28 4.39 18.96
CA THR A 134 -4.99 3.14 18.57
C THR A 134 -4.05 1.94 18.37
N LYS A 135 -2.76 2.17 18.10
CA LYS A 135 -1.79 1.16 17.66
C LYS A 135 -1.57 0.00 18.61
N ASN A 136 -1.68 0.23 19.91
CA ASN A 136 -1.45 -0.80 20.94
C ASN A 136 -2.73 -1.19 21.68
N LYS A 137 -3.90 -0.84 21.13
CA LYS A 137 -5.18 -1.16 21.76
C LYS A 137 -5.52 -2.64 21.53
N PRO A 138 -5.79 -3.42 22.60
CA PRO A 138 -6.09 -4.85 22.47
C PRO A 138 -7.23 -5.15 21.48
N ALA A 139 -8.29 -4.33 21.50
CA ALA A 139 -9.44 -4.48 20.60
C ALA A 139 -9.05 -4.30 19.13
N VAL A 140 -8.18 -3.33 18.82
CA VAL A 140 -7.69 -3.09 17.45
C VAL A 140 -6.77 -4.23 17.00
N GLU A 141 -5.83 -4.63 17.84
CA GLU A 141 -4.88 -5.70 17.53
C GLU A 141 -5.55 -7.07 17.37
N GLU A 142 -6.59 -7.37 18.15
CA GLU A 142 -7.39 -8.58 17.99
C GLU A 142 -8.03 -8.65 16.60
N LYS A 143 -8.70 -7.57 16.15
CA LYS A 143 -9.35 -7.54 14.83
C LYS A 143 -8.37 -7.57 13.67
N LYS A 144 -7.18 -6.98 13.84
CA LYS A 144 -6.09 -7.11 12.87
C LYS A 144 -5.57 -8.53 12.77
N ARG A 145 -5.40 -9.23 13.89
CA ARG A 145 -5.00 -10.66 13.89
C ARG A 145 -6.03 -11.53 13.20
N GLU A 146 -7.33 -11.31 13.46
CA GLU A 146 -8.44 -12.01 12.80
C GLU A 146 -8.35 -11.86 11.28
N PHE A 147 -8.16 -10.63 10.80
CA PHE A 147 -7.99 -10.32 9.37
C PHE A 147 -6.85 -11.11 8.72
N PHE A 148 -5.64 -11.09 9.28
CA PHE A 148 -4.51 -11.83 8.72
C PHE A 148 -4.68 -13.35 8.84
N LYS A 149 -5.35 -13.83 9.89
CA LYS A 149 -5.69 -15.24 10.08
C LYS A 149 -6.70 -15.74 9.04
N ALA A 150 -7.63 -14.90 8.59
CA ALA A 150 -8.53 -15.24 7.51
C ALA A 150 -7.75 -15.40 6.19
N LEU A 151 -6.90 -14.43 5.85
CA LEU A 151 -6.09 -14.44 4.63
C LEU A 151 -5.17 -15.66 4.51
N GLU A 152 -4.60 -16.13 5.61
CA GLU A 152 -3.68 -17.29 5.64
C GLU A 152 -4.33 -18.59 5.14
N ARG A 153 -5.67 -18.68 5.15
CA ARG A 153 -6.42 -19.87 4.74
C ARG A 153 -6.41 -20.09 3.23
N ASP A 154 -6.16 -19.05 2.43
CA ASP A 154 -6.16 -19.14 0.97
C ASP A 154 -4.73 -19.02 0.41
N PRO A 155 -4.13 -20.14 -0.05
CA PRO A 155 -2.78 -20.13 -0.60
C PRO A 155 -2.67 -19.41 -1.95
N SER A 156 -3.78 -19.07 -2.61
CA SER A 156 -3.77 -18.31 -3.87
C SER A 156 -3.45 -16.83 -3.67
N ILE A 157 -3.68 -16.32 -2.46
CA ILE A 157 -3.37 -14.95 -2.06
C ILE A 157 -1.87 -14.88 -1.72
N LYS A 158 -1.10 -14.13 -2.52
CA LYS A 158 0.33 -13.89 -2.28
C LYS A 158 0.60 -12.56 -1.59
N GLY A 159 -0.40 -11.70 -1.46
CA GLY A 159 -0.30 -10.49 -0.67
C GLY A 159 -1.59 -9.69 -0.59
N VAL A 160 -1.62 -8.69 0.29
CA VAL A 160 -2.78 -7.81 0.51
C VAL A 160 -2.33 -6.35 0.64
N GLY A 161 -3.17 -5.40 0.22
CA GLY A 161 -2.93 -3.98 0.42
C GLY A 161 -4.19 -3.14 0.32
N VAL A 162 -4.06 -1.84 0.60
CA VAL A 162 -5.17 -0.88 0.57
C VAL A 162 -4.75 0.33 -0.27
N THR A 163 -5.66 0.84 -1.11
CA THR A 163 -5.42 2.05 -1.93
C THR A 163 -6.66 2.91 -2.06
N GLU A 164 -6.53 4.23 -2.18
CA GLU A 164 -7.65 5.13 -2.47
C GLU A 164 -8.22 4.99 -3.89
N LYS A 165 -7.38 4.51 -4.82
CA LYS A 165 -7.69 4.56 -6.26
C LYS A 165 -8.13 3.19 -6.75
N ARG A 166 -9.38 3.14 -7.23
CA ARG A 166 -9.97 1.93 -7.79
C ARG A 166 -9.13 1.37 -8.93
N GLY A 167 -8.94 0.05 -8.95
CA GLY A 167 -8.20 -0.67 -9.99
C GLY A 167 -6.70 -0.37 -10.04
N ARG A 168 -6.12 0.27 -9.01
CA ARG A 168 -4.67 0.47 -8.90
C ARG A 168 -4.06 -0.53 -7.93
N ILE A 169 -2.82 -0.92 -8.23
CA ILE A 169 -2.02 -1.74 -7.32
C ILE A 169 -1.55 -0.84 -6.17
N PRO A 170 -1.77 -1.21 -4.89
CA PRO A 170 -1.28 -0.46 -3.74
C PRO A 170 0.25 -0.29 -3.77
N ALA A 171 0.71 0.85 -3.25
CA ALA A 171 2.14 1.14 -3.19
C ALA A 171 2.89 0.19 -2.23
N VAL A 172 2.23 -0.28 -1.17
CA VAL A 172 2.72 -1.35 -0.27
C VAL A 172 1.77 -2.53 -0.36
N ILE A 173 2.35 -3.71 -0.48
CA ILE A 173 1.64 -4.99 -0.40
C ILE A 173 2.29 -5.77 0.73
N ILE A 174 1.50 -6.23 1.69
CA ILE A 174 1.96 -7.18 2.71
C ILE A 174 1.99 -8.55 2.04
N PRO A 175 3.17 -9.18 1.87
CA PRO A 175 3.27 -10.50 1.28
C PRO A 175 2.68 -11.56 2.22
N SER A 176 2.17 -12.64 1.65
CA SER A 176 1.57 -13.74 2.44
C SER A 176 2.54 -14.41 3.41
N THR A 177 3.84 -14.26 3.20
CA THR A 177 4.88 -14.69 4.14
C THR A 177 4.83 -13.98 5.49
N GLU A 178 4.19 -12.80 5.57
CA GLU A 178 3.99 -12.05 6.82
C GLU A 178 2.65 -12.38 7.51
N PHE A 179 1.73 -13.10 6.88
CA PHE A 179 0.38 -13.28 7.42
C PHE A 179 0.39 -14.06 8.74
N ALA A 180 1.18 -15.12 8.83
CA ALA A 180 1.29 -15.92 10.05
C ALA A 180 1.91 -15.14 11.22
N GLU A 181 2.88 -14.27 10.94
CA GLU A 181 3.48 -13.40 11.95
C GLU A 181 2.44 -12.38 12.46
N ARG A 182 1.74 -11.73 11.52
CA ARG A 182 0.73 -10.71 11.81
C ARG A 182 -0.57 -11.29 12.39
N SER A 183 -0.87 -12.56 12.17
CA SER A 183 -1.98 -13.28 12.83
C SER A 183 -1.65 -13.68 14.27
N GLY A 184 -0.41 -13.46 14.72
CA GLY A 184 0.04 -13.77 16.07
C GLY A 184 0.46 -15.23 16.28
N LEU A 185 0.60 -16.03 15.22
CA LEU A 185 1.08 -17.42 15.32
C LEU A 185 2.55 -17.51 15.74
N TRP A 186 3.34 -16.46 15.52
CA TRP A 186 4.78 -16.41 15.82
C TRP A 186 5.14 -15.31 16.82
N GLN A 187 4.40 -15.16 17.93
CA GLN A 187 4.86 -14.33 19.06
C GLN A 187 6.02 -15.01 19.81
N ILE A 188 7.14 -15.21 19.12
CA ILE A 188 8.43 -15.41 19.79
C ILE A 188 8.91 -13.99 20.10
N TYR A 189 8.69 -13.54 21.33
CA TYR A 189 9.30 -12.32 21.88
C TYR A 189 10.81 -12.45 21.76
N THR A 190 11.37 -12.01 20.64
CA THR A 190 12.81 -11.84 20.47
C THR A 190 13.02 -10.34 20.55
N GLU A 191 13.72 -9.88 21.60
CA GLU A 191 13.87 -8.47 21.99
C GLU A 191 14.58 -7.58 20.94
N GLU A 192 14.89 -8.08 19.76
CA GLU A 192 15.38 -7.28 18.63
C GLU A 192 14.67 -7.70 17.35
N GLU A 193 13.48 -7.15 17.08
CA GLU A 193 12.91 -7.19 15.74
C GLU A 193 13.99 -6.68 14.75
N PRO A 194 14.25 -7.40 13.63
CA PRO A 194 15.23 -6.95 12.66
C PRO A 194 14.82 -5.56 12.17
N ARG A 195 15.64 -4.54 12.48
CA ARG A 195 15.36 -3.17 12.04
C ARG A 195 15.42 -3.03 10.52
N LYS A 196 16.03 -3.99 9.83
CA LYS A 196 16.26 -3.98 8.38
C LYS A 196 15.99 -5.35 7.79
N ARG A 197 15.37 -5.39 6.61
CA ARG A 197 15.29 -6.59 5.77
C ARG A 197 15.53 -6.25 4.31
N ILE A 198 15.76 -7.29 3.53
CA ILE A 198 15.89 -7.21 2.09
C ILE A 198 14.80 -8.06 1.47
N SER A 199 13.93 -7.47 0.67
CA SER A 199 12.93 -8.17 -0.13
C SER A 199 13.25 -8.07 -1.63
N HIS A 200 12.72 -9.02 -2.40
CA HIS A 200 12.89 -9.07 -3.85
C HIS A 200 11.54 -9.04 -4.53
N GLN A 201 11.38 -8.17 -5.52
CA GLN A 201 10.12 -8.01 -6.25
C GLN A 201 10.37 -7.96 -7.76
N ILE A 202 9.53 -8.61 -8.54
CA ILE A 202 9.49 -8.43 -10.00
C ILE A 202 8.35 -7.48 -10.32
N ILE A 203 8.63 -6.37 -10.99
CA ILE A 203 7.65 -5.31 -11.24
C ILE A 203 7.70 -4.81 -12.69
N LYS A 204 6.53 -4.50 -13.25
CA LYS A 204 6.40 -3.80 -14.54
C LYS A 204 6.35 -2.29 -14.29
N VAL A 205 7.16 -1.53 -14.99
CA VAL A 205 7.29 -0.07 -14.83
C VAL A 205 7.39 0.61 -16.17
N GLN A 206 7.16 1.92 -16.20
CA GLN A 206 7.57 2.81 -17.27
C GLN A 206 8.84 3.54 -16.84
N LEU A 207 9.78 3.67 -17.77
CA LEU A 207 11.00 4.44 -17.56
C LEU A 207 10.67 5.94 -17.63
N ILE A 208 10.88 6.68 -16.55
CA ILE A 208 10.59 8.14 -16.51
C ILE A 208 11.85 8.96 -16.77
N THR A 209 12.97 8.60 -16.12
CA THR A 209 14.22 9.34 -16.30
C THR A 209 15.40 8.37 -16.22
N PRO A 210 15.98 7.98 -17.37
CA PRO A 210 17.22 7.23 -17.39
C PRO A 210 18.41 8.17 -17.16
N THR A 211 19.47 7.68 -16.50
CA THR A 211 20.75 8.41 -16.43
C THR A 211 21.68 8.09 -17.60
N LEU A 212 21.43 6.99 -18.32
CA LEU A 212 22.20 6.52 -19.49
C LEU A 212 23.73 6.61 -19.28
N VAL A 213 24.20 6.06 -18.16
CA VAL A 213 25.63 5.92 -17.88
C VAL A 213 25.93 4.47 -17.52
N HIS A 214 27.07 3.95 -17.95
CA HIS A 214 27.54 2.58 -17.68
C HIS A 214 27.87 2.30 -16.20
N ARG A 215 27.62 3.26 -15.28
CA ARG A 215 27.88 3.14 -13.85
C ARG A 215 26.57 3.09 -13.09
N ALA A 216 26.57 2.41 -11.95
CA ALA A 216 25.40 2.32 -11.11
C ALA A 216 24.91 3.71 -10.66
N ARG A 217 23.73 4.11 -11.14
CA ARG A 217 23.09 5.40 -10.86
C ARG A 217 21.58 5.24 -10.66
N ALA A 218 20.99 6.22 -9.98
CA ALA A 218 19.56 6.25 -9.73
C ALA A 218 18.80 6.63 -11.00
N TRP A 219 17.88 5.77 -11.42
CA TRP A 219 16.94 6.01 -12.51
C TRP A 219 15.54 6.19 -11.91
N ARG A 220 14.67 6.95 -12.59
CA ARG A 220 13.27 7.12 -12.19
C ARG A 220 12.36 6.22 -13.00
N PHE A 221 11.43 5.59 -12.30
CA PHE A 221 10.45 4.65 -12.84
C PHE A 221 9.06 4.95 -12.30
N GLN A 222 8.03 4.52 -13.03
CA GLN A 222 6.65 4.57 -12.57
C GLN A 222 5.98 3.23 -12.84
N ALA A 223 5.55 2.52 -11.79
CA ALA A 223 4.71 1.35 -11.99
C ALA A 223 3.26 1.79 -12.29
N PRO A 224 2.49 1.02 -13.08
CA PRO A 224 1.09 1.32 -13.33
C PRO A 224 0.33 1.51 -12.01
N GLY A 225 -0.23 2.71 -11.82
CA GLY A 225 -0.99 3.07 -10.63
C GLY A 225 -0.18 3.48 -9.40
N MET A 226 1.16 3.42 -9.42
CA MET A 226 2.02 3.88 -8.33
C MET A 226 2.61 5.27 -8.61
N PRO A 227 3.03 6.02 -7.58
CA PRO A 227 3.84 7.22 -7.76
C PRO A 227 5.18 6.87 -8.41
N GLU A 228 5.83 7.88 -8.98
CA GLU A 228 7.20 7.72 -9.47
C GLU A 228 8.15 7.38 -8.31
N PHE A 229 9.09 6.49 -8.56
CA PHE A 229 10.10 6.11 -7.59
C PHE A 229 11.49 6.04 -8.24
N SER A 230 12.52 6.23 -7.41
CA SER A 230 13.91 6.09 -7.82
C SER A 230 14.46 4.73 -7.41
N ALA A 231 15.23 4.09 -8.30
CA ALA A 231 15.99 2.88 -8.00
C ALA A 231 17.38 2.94 -8.61
N ILE A 232 18.38 2.41 -7.89
CA ILE A 232 19.76 2.36 -8.39
C ILE A 232 19.88 1.21 -9.38
N MET A 233 20.21 1.51 -10.64
CA MET A 233 20.51 0.49 -11.64
C MET A 233 21.83 -0.20 -11.30
N ARG A 234 21.81 -1.49 -10.98
CA ARG A 234 23.00 -2.31 -10.69
C ARG A 234 23.13 -3.54 -11.59
N ASP A 235 22.26 -3.68 -12.58
CA ASP A 235 22.40 -4.72 -13.59
C ASP A 235 23.63 -4.44 -14.46
N GLU A 236 24.74 -5.12 -14.16
CA GLU A 236 26.01 -4.95 -14.87
C GLU A 236 25.92 -5.32 -16.35
N LYS A 237 25.10 -6.33 -16.69
CA LYS A 237 24.92 -6.75 -18.10
C LYS A 237 24.21 -5.65 -18.88
N PHE A 238 23.13 -5.14 -18.30
CA PHE A 238 22.36 -4.05 -18.92
C PHE A 238 23.20 -2.76 -19.02
N LEU A 239 23.93 -2.39 -17.97
CA LEU A 239 24.80 -1.20 -17.95
C LEU A 239 25.98 -1.32 -18.93
N SER A 240 26.52 -2.53 -19.14
CA SER A 240 27.57 -2.76 -20.14
C SER A 240 27.02 -2.64 -21.55
N ALA A 241 25.81 -3.17 -21.80
CA ALA A 241 25.14 -3.07 -23.09
C ALA A 241 24.81 -1.62 -23.50
N LEU A 242 24.63 -0.70 -22.55
CA LEU A 242 24.50 0.75 -22.83
C LEU A 242 25.73 1.30 -23.56
N LYS A 243 26.92 0.81 -23.22
CA LYS A 243 28.20 1.28 -23.78
C LYS A 243 28.47 0.70 -25.17
N GLU A 244 28.05 -0.54 -25.42
CA GLU A 244 28.46 -1.31 -26.59
C GLU A 244 27.44 -1.24 -27.75
N ASN A 245 26.14 -1.14 -27.47
CA ASN A 245 25.09 -1.42 -28.47
C ASN A 245 24.19 -0.21 -28.84
N HIS A 246 24.64 1.03 -28.64
CA HIS A 246 23.81 2.23 -28.90
C HIS A 246 22.41 2.15 -28.23
N LEU A 247 22.28 1.43 -27.10
CA LEU A 247 21.00 1.26 -26.41
C LEU A 247 20.41 2.59 -25.95
N GLU A 248 21.26 3.61 -25.76
CA GLU A 248 20.87 4.99 -25.47
C GLU A 248 19.86 5.54 -26.51
N GLU A 249 19.98 5.17 -27.79
CA GLU A 249 19.09 5.63 -28.87
C GLU A 249 17.68 5.03 -28.77
N HIS A 250 17.60 3.85 -28.13
CA HIS A 250 16.38 3.08 -27.96
C HIS A 250 15.73 3.29 -26.59
N LEU A 251 16.47 3.74 -25.58
CA LEU A 251 15.96 3.99 -24.23
C LEU A 251 15.38 5.40 -24.08
N ARG A 252 14.17 5.57 -24.60
CA ARG A 252 13.37 6.79 -24.47
C ARG A 252 12.52 6.77 -23.22
N ILE A 253 12.18 7.97 -22.73
CA ILE A 253 11.19 8.17 -21.67
C ILE A 253 9.86 7.52 -22.10
N GLY A 254 9.19 6.85 -21.16
CA GLY A 254 7.91 6.18 -21.34
C GLY A 254 8.00 4.70 -21.71
N ILE A 255 9.20 4.13 -21.89
CA ILE A 255 9.32 2.72 -22.31
C ILE A 255 8.91 1.78 -21.19
N PRO A 256 8.06 0.77 -21.47
CA PRO A 256 7.72 -0.25 -20.50
C PRO A 256 8.91 -1.18 -20.25
N MET A 257 9.23 -1.40 -18.98
CA MET A 257 10.29 -2.28 -18.50
C MET A 257 9.72 -3.28 -17.50
N THR A 258 10.35 -4.45 -17.40
CA THR A 258 10.14 -5.42 -16.32
C THR A 258 11.44 -5.55 -15.57
N LEU A 259 11.42 -5.27 -14.26
CA LEU A 259 12.61 -5.17 -13.43
C LEU A 259 12.52 -6.16 -12.27
N ARG A 260 13.65 -6.74 -11.90
CA ARG A 260 13.86 -7.34 -10.58
C ARG A 260 14.43 -6.28 -9.65
N LEU A 261 13.69 -5.95 -8.61
CA LEU A 261 14.09 -5.04 -7.56
C LEU A 261 14.56 -5.82 -6.34
N GLN A 262 15.65 -5.36 -5.76
CA GLN A 262 16.01 -5.60 -4.38
C GLN A 262 15.64 -4.36 -3.58
N ILE A 263 14.85 -4.54 -2.53
CA ILE A 263 14.32 -3.46 -1.72
C ILE A 263 14.88 -3.62 -0.31
N GLU A 264 15.66 -2.63 0.15
CA GLU A 264 16.04 -2.52 1.56
C GLU A 264 14.89 -1.83 2.28
N GLU A 265 14.26 -2.58 3.18
CA GLU A 265 13.15 -2.11 3.99
C GLU A 265 13.60 -1.93 5.42
N ARG A 266 13.06 -0.91 6.08
CA ARG A 266 13.26 -0.68 7.50
C ARG A 266 11.94 -0.93 8.21
N ASN A 267 11.97 -1.68 9.31
CA ASN A 267 10.79 -1.80 10.15
C ASN A 267 10.59 -0.46 10.87
N GLU A 268 9.50 0.22 10.55
CA GLU A 268 9.07 1.47 11.18
C GLU A 268 7.70 1.25 11.79
N GLY A 269 7.69 0.81 13.04
CA GLY A 269 6.47 0.59 13.81
C GLY A 269 5.73 -0.70 13.46
N GLY A 270 6.38 -1.72 12.92
CA GLY A 270 5.78 -2.99 12.51
C GLY A 270 5.41 -3.05 11.02
N ILE A 271 5.67 -1.99 10.25
CA ILE A 271 5.63 -2.03 8.78
C ILE A 271 7.04 -1.97 8.23
N TRP A 272 7.29 -2.76 7.21
CA TRP A 272 8.48 -2.69 6.39
C TRP A 272 8.35 -1.56 5.36
N VAL A 273 9.04 -0.46 5.61
CA VAL A 273 9.03 0.72 4.74
C VAL A 273 10.22 0.66 3.78
N PRO A 274 10.01 0.75 2.45
CA PRO A 274 11.10 0.70 1.48
C PRO A 274 11.96 1.97 1.59
N LYS A 275 13.21 1.82 2.08
CA LYS A 275 14.19 2.92 2.18
C LYS A 275 15.09 3.02 0.98
N ARG A 276 15.37 1.89 0.32
CA ARG A 276 16.24 1.86 -0.86
C ARG A 276 15.76 0.82 -1.84
N ARG A 277 15.76 1.18 -3.13
CA ARG A 277 15.48 0.26 -4.23
C ARG A 277 16.71 0.14 -5.11
N VAL A 278 17.01 -1.08 -5.50
CA VAL A 278 18.11 -1.43 -6.39
C VAL A 278 17.54 -2.31 -7.49
N VAL A 279 17.73 -1.93 -8.74
CA VAL A 279 17.45 -2.81 -9.88
C VAL A 279 18.61 -3.79 -9.99
N THR A 280 18.36 -5.05 -9.68
CA THR A 280 19.37 -6.11 -9.78
C THR A 280 19.39 -6.75 -11.16
N GLU A 281 18.27 -6.72 -11.87
CA GLU A 281 18.13 -7.31 -13.20
C GLU A 281 17.05 -6.58 -14.01
N VAL A 282 17.35 -6.24 -15.26
CA VAL A 282 16.38 -5.82 -16.26
C VAL A 282 15.93 -7.05 -17.03
N ILE A 283 14.72 -7.51 -16.75
CA ILE A 283 14.14 -8.70 -17.39
C ILE A 283 13.66 -8.36 -18.81
N SER A 284 13.13 -7.15 -19.00
CA SER A 284 12.68 -6.63 -20.29
C SER A 284 12.74 -5.10 -20.30
N PRO A 285 13.09 -4.42 -21.41
CA PRO A 285 13.59 -5.02 -22.65
C PRO A 285 14.95 -5.70 -22.44
N LYS A 286 15.16 -6.85 -23.09
CA LYS A 286 16.46 -7.50 -23.07
C LYS A 286 17.42 -6.72 -23.97
N PRO A 287 18.65 -6.44 -23.52
CA PRO A 287 19.69 -5.97 -24.42
C PRO A 287 19.91 -7.07 -25.47
N ILE A 288 19.81 -6.70 -26.75
CA ILE A 288 20.15 -7.55 -27.91
C ILE A 288 21.67 -7.68 -27.96
#